data_AF-A0A972JAQ0-F1
#
_entry.id   AF-A0A972JAQ0-F1
#
_cell.length_a   1.000
_cell.length_b   1.000
_cell.length_c   1.000
_cell.angle_alpha   90.00
_cell.angle_beta   90.00
_cell.angle_gamma   90.00
#
_symmetry.space_group_name_H-M   'P 1'
#
loop_
_entity.id
_entity.type
_entity.pdbx_description
1 polymer ?
#
loop_
_entity_poly.entity_id
_entity_poly.type
_entity_poly.pdbx_seq_one_letter_code
_entity_poly.pdbx_strand_id
1 'polypeptide(L)'
;AWDGVEHVQLDSAWIERLHALIGLGKYAVLLLAGLLGFALVIVTFNTIRLQIMTQRQEIDVSRLLGATDPFIRRPFYWFGSLQGLLGGLVALGTVWLMVHALEAPVESLARTYGAVFFLSGPGMRDTAAILGFAAFLGWLGSAISVRRHLAERLR
;
A
#
# COMPACT_ATOMS: atom_id res chain seq x y z
N ALA A 1 -41.76 -43.55 -4.76
CA ALA A 1 -42.07 -42.16 -5.14
C ALA A 1 -41.56 -41.27 -4.03
N TRP A 2 -40.50 -40.50 -4.27
CA TRP A 2 -40.05 -39.45 -3.36
C TRP A 2 -40.49 -38.12 -3.98
N ASP A 3 -41.47 -37.50 -3.34
CA ASP A 3 -41.94 -36.14 -3.57
C ASP A 3 -41.10 -35.23 -2.68
N GLY A 4 -40.36 -34.29 -3.27
CA GLY A 4 -39.47 -33.43 -2.50
C GLY A 4 -38.29 -32.89 -3.28
N VAL A 5 -38.50 -32.47 -4.53
CA VAL A 5 -37.62 -31.49 -5.16
C VAL A 5 -38.31 -30.14 -5.01
N GLU A 6 -38.31 -29.68 -3.76
CA GLU A 6 -38.53 -28.28 -3.44
C GLU A 6 -37.47 -27.50 -4.23
N HIS A 7 -37.93 -26.70 -5.18
CA HIS A 7 -37.07 -25.94 -6.05
C HIS A 7 -36.09 -25.15 -5.18
N VAL A 8 -34.80 -25.45 -5.32
CA VAL A 8 -33.75 -24.52 -4.90
C VAL A 8 -33.82 -23.35 -5.88
N GLN A 9 -34.83 -22.49 -5.72
CA GLN A 9 -34.74 -21.09 -6.11
C GLN A 9 -33.71 -20.46 -5.17
N LEU A 10 -32.44 -20.76 -5.43
CA LEU A 10 -31.36 -19.90 -4.99
C LEU A 10 -31.63 -18.59 -5.71
N ASP A 11 -32.25 -17.64 -5.01
CA ASP A 11 -32.71 -16.35 -5.55
C ASP A 11 -31.54 -15.63 -6.21
N SER A 12 -31.37 -15.89 -7.51
CA SER A 12 -30.16 -15.52 -8.26
C SER A 12 -30.03 -13.99 -8.29
N ALA A 13 -31.18 -13.31 -8.30
CA ALA A 13 -31.28 -11.87 -8.23
C ALA A 13 -30.75 -11.27 -6.92
N TRP A 14 -30.90 -11.94 -5.77
CA TRP A 14 -30.35 -11.44 -4.50
C TRP A 14 -28.83 -11.58 -4.46
N ILE A 15 -28.30 -12.74 -4.89
CA ILE A 15 -26.86 -12.98 -4.96
C ILE A 15 -26.21 -12.01 -5.96
N GLU A 16 -26.85 -11.76 -7.10
CA GLU A 16 -26.39 -10.81 -8.12
C GLU A 16 -26.35 -9.37 -7.58
N ARG A 17 -27.37 -8.94 -6.82
CA ARG A 17 -27.37 -7.66 -6.11
C ARG A 17 -26.25 -7.55 -5.08
N LEU A 18 -26.00 -8.61 -4.31
CA LEU A 18 -24.91 -8.65 -3.34
C LEU A 18 -23.53 -8.58 -4.04
N HIS A 19 -23.36 -9.32 -5.13
CA HIS A 19 -22.15 -9.25 -5.96
C HIS A 19 -21.93 -7.85 -6.54
N ALA A 20 -22.98 -7.19 -7.01
CA ALA A 20 -22.90 -5.80 -7.47
C ALA A 20 -22.46 -4.85 -6.35
N LEU A 21 -23.00 -5.02 -5.13
CA LEU A 21 -22.62 -4.22 -3.96
C LEU A 21 -21.16 -4.45 -3.55
N ILE A 22 -20.70 -5.70 -3.53
CA ILE A 22 -19.29 -6.06 -3.30
C ILE A 22 -18.40 -5.46 -4.39
N GLY A 23 -18.84 -5.48 -5.65
CA GLY A 23 -18.17 -4.86 -6.78
C GLY A 23 -17.94 -3.36 -6.58
N LEU A 24 -19.00 -2.62 -6.18
CA LEU A 24 -18.90 -1.21 -5.84
C LEU A 24 -17.90 -0.96 -4.70
N GLY A 25 -17.94 -1.79 -3.65
CA GLY A 25 -16.99 -1.73 -2.55
C GLY A 25 -15.54 -1.91 -3.01
N LYS A 26 -15.27 -2.88 -3.89
CA LYS A 26 -13.94 -3.10 -4.48
C LYS A 26 -13.45 -1.87 -5.26
N TYR A 27 -14.31 -1.24 -6.05
CA TYR A 27 -13.96 -0.01 -6.76
C TYR A 27 -13.66 1.15 -5.80
N ALA A 28 -14.44 1.31 -4.72
CA ALA A 28 -14.19 2.33 -3.71
C ALA A 28 -12.83 2.13 -3.02
N VAL A 29 -12.50 0.89 -2.65
CA VAL A 29 -11.19 0.55 -2.07
C VAL A 29 -10.05 0.82 -3.05
N LEU A 30 -10.21 0.46 -4.32
CA LEU A 30 -9.19 0.75 -5.36
C LEU A 30 -8.97 2.25 -5.55
N LEU A 31 -10.04 3.05 -5.55
CA LEU A 31 -9.94 4.51 -5.64
C LEU A 31 -9.22 5.10 -4.42
N LEU A 32 -9.57 4.66 -3.22
CA LEU A 32 -8.89 5.09 -1.98
C LEU A 32 -7.42 4.68 -1.98
N ALA A 33 -7.10 3.45 -2.40
CA ALA A 33 -5.73 2.98 -2.52
C ALA A 33 -4.91 3.83 -3.51
N GLY A 34 -5.49 4.17 -4.66
CA GLY A 34 -4.88 5.07 -5.63
C GLY A 34 -4.65 6.48 -5.07
N LEU A 35 -5.65 7.05 -4.38
CA LEU A 35 -5.56 8.37 -3.77
C LEU A 35 -4.48 8.43 -2.68
N LEU A 36 -4.45 7.44 -1.79
CA LEU A 36 -3.45 7.34 -0.72
C LEU A 36 -2.05 7.08 -1.27
N GLY A 37 -1.93 6.24 -2.30
CA GLY A 37 -0.67 6.03 -3.01
C GLY A 37 -0.14 7.32 -3.65
N PHE A 38 -1.02 8.12 -4.25
CA PHE A 38 -0.66 9.43 -4.80
C PHE A 38 -0.24 10.42 -3.70
N ALA A 39 -0.96 10.45 -2.57
CA ALA A 39 -0.58 11.27 -1.41
C ALA A 39 0.81 10.88 -0.88
N LEU A 40 1.13 9.58 -0.80
CA LEU A 40 2.45 9.09 -0.40
C LEU A 40 3.56 9.61 -1.35
N VAL A 41 3.30 9.58 -2.67
CA VAL A 41 4.23 10.13 -3.67
C VAL A 41 4.47 11.63 -3.46
N ILE A 42 3.42 12.41 -3.18
CA ILE A 42 3.55 13.85 -2.91
C ILE A 42 4.34 14.11 -1.62
N VAL A 43 4.05 13.37 -0.55
CA VAL A 43 4.73 13.53 0.74
C VAL A 43 6.21 13.19 0.60
N THR A 44 6.53 12.03 0.01
CA THR A 44 7.93 11.64 -0.24
C THR A 44 8.65 12.63 -1.14
N PHE A 45 7.97 13.16 -2.17
CA PHE A 45 8.51 14.21 -3.02
C PHE A 45 8.91 15.46 -2.22
N ASN A 46 8.01 15.94 -1.36
CA ASN A 46 8.25 17.14 -0.56
C ASN A 46 9.34 16.92 0.50
N THR A 47 9.36 15.76 1.14
CA THR A 47 10.39 15.40 2.12
C THR A 47 11.79 15.41 1.50
N ILE A 48 11.96 14.82 0.32
CA ILE A 48 13.25 14.80 -0.37
C ILE A 48 13.67 16.19 -0.82
N ARG A 49 12.72 17.00 -1.31
CA ARG A 49 12.98 18.41 -1.65
C ARG A 49 13.52 19.18 -0.45
N LEU A 50 12.91 19.01 0.72
CA LEU A 50 13.37 19.62 1.96
C LEU A 50 14.77 19.13 2.34
N GLN A 51 15.02 17.82 2.26
CA GLN A 51 16.32 17.22 2.57
C GLN A 51 17.45 17.71 1.65
N ILE A 52 17.18 17.87 0.35
CA ILE A 52 18.13 18.45 -0.60
C ILE A 52 18.43 19.91 -0.26
N MET A 53 17.41 20.68 0.14
CA MET A 53 17.58 22.08 0.51
C MET A 53 18.44 22.24 1.77
N THR A 54 18.24 21.38 2.78
CA THR A 54 19.02 21.43 4.03
C THR A 54 20.47 21.00 3.82
N GLN A 55 20.73 20.02 2.95
CA GLN A 55 22.09 19.53 2.65
C GLN A 55 22.74 20.23 1.45
N ARG A 56 22.19 21.36 0.99
CA ARG A 56 22.65 22.04 -0.23
C ARG A 56 24.14 22.41 -0.18
N GLN A 57 24.63 22.91 0.96
CA GLN A 57 26.02 23.35 1.10
C GLN A 57 27.00 22.18 0.94
N GLU A 58 26.69 21.03 1.53
CA GLU A 58 27.52 19.83 1.40
C GLU A 58 27.54 19.30 -0.05
N ILE A 59 26.39 19.35 -0.73
CA ILE A 59 26.28 18.96 -2.14
C ILE A 59 27.15 19.87 -3.02
N ASP A 60 27.11 21.18 -2.79
CA ASP A 60 27.89 22.16 -3.55
C ASP A 60 29.41 21.94 -3.33
N VAL A 61 29.85 21.69 -2.09
CA VAL A 61 31.26 21.35 -1.79
C VAL A 61 31.66 20.02 -2.43
N SER A 62 30.81 18.99 -2.36
CA SER A 62 31.07 17.68 -2.97
C SER A 62 31.22 17.77 -4.49
N ARG A 63 30.41 18.64 -5.14
CA ARG A 63 30.53 18.92 -6.59
C ARG A 63 31.86 19.58 -6.94
N LEU A 64 32.37 20.49 -6.11
CA LEU A 64 33.69 21.11 -6.33
C LEU A 64 34.85 20.10 -6.26
N LEU A 65 34.67 19.01 -5.50
CA LEU A 65 35.62 17.90 -5.42
C LEU A 65 35.45 16.88 -6.57
N GLY A 66 34.57 17.15 -7.55
CA GLY A 66 34.37 16.29 -8.71
C GLY A 66 33.30 15.20 -8.53
N ALA A 67 32.40 15.33 -7.55
CA ALA A 67 31.31 14.36 -7.38
C ALA A 67 30.37 14.33 -8.61
N THR A 68 30.12 13.13 -9.13
CA THR A 68 29.23 12.92 -10.27
C THR A 68 27.75 12.98 -9.85
N ASP A 69 26.89 13.46 -10.73
CA ASP A 69 25.44 13.55 -10.52
C ASP A 69 24.78 12.25 -9.98
N PRO A 70 25.14 11.03 -10.45
CA PRO A 70 24.59 9.79 -9.90
C PRO A 70 25.01 9.53 -8.45
N PHE A 71 26.19 9.98 -8.02
CA PHE A 71 26.67 9.82 -6.65
C PHE A 71 25.76 10.56 -5.65
N ILE A 72 25.35 11.78 -6.01
CA ILE A 72 24.46 12.61 -5.19
C ILE A 72 23.04 12.04 -5.16
N ARG A 73 22.56 11.44 -6.27
CA ARG A 73 21.17 10.98 -6.41
C ARG A 73 20.87 9.64 -5.69
N ARG A 74 21.83 8.72 -5.63
CA ARG A 74 21.68 7.36 -5.04
C ARG A 74 21.09 7.33 -3.62
N PRO A 75 21.58 8.11 -2.63
CA PRO A 75 21.06 8.03 -1.27
C PRO A 75 19.57 8.36 -1.18
N PHE A 76 19.07 9.31 -1.98
CA PHE A 76 17.66 9.71 -1.96
C PHE A 76 16.71 8.59 -2.40
N TYR A 77 17.10 7.76 -3.38
CA TYR A 77 16.30 6.59 -3.77
C TYR A 77 16.17 5.59 -2.62
N TRP A 78 17.26 5.36 -1.89
CA TRP A 78 17.27 4.47 -0.71
C TRP A 78 16.38 5.00 0.40
N PHE A 79 16.45 6.30 0.71
CA PHE A 79 15.58 6.90 1.72
C PHE A 79 14.09 6.78 1.35
N GLY A 80 13.73 7.00 0.07
CA GLY A 80 12.37 6.83 -0.40
C GLY A 80 11.85 5.41 -0.28
N SER A 81 12.62 4.42 -0.77
CA SER A 81 12.28 3.00 -0.65
C SER A 81 12.16 2.55 0.80
N LEU A 82 13.09 2.98 1.65
CA LEU A 82 13.09 2.63 3.08
C LEU A 82 11.88 3.23 3.80
N GLN A 83 11.54 4.49 3.52
CA GLN A 83 10.34 5.12 4.08
C GLN A 83 9.07 4.36 3.64
N GLY A 84 9.00 3.95 2.37
CA GLY A 84 7.91 3.11 1.86
C GLY A 84 7.83 1.75 2.56
N LEU A 85 8.97 1.07 2.73
CA LEU A 85 9.06 -0.21 3.44
C LEU A 85 8.62 -0.11 4.89
N LEU A 86 9.11 0.89 5.63
CA LEU A 86 8.74 1.10 7.02
C LEU A 86 7.24 1.39 7.16
N GLY A 87 6.68 2.22 6.28
CA GLY A 87 5.24 2.45 6.23
C GLY A 87 4.46 1.16 5.93
N GLY A 88 4.94 0.34 5.00
CA GLY A 88 4.37 -0.97 4.68
C GLY A 88 4.43 -1.96 5.84
N LEU A 89 5.53 -1.99 6.59
CA LEU A 89 5.68 -2.82 7.80
C LEU A 89 4.70 -2.40 8.89
N VAL A 90 4.56 -1.10 9.13
CA VAL A 90 3.58 -0.57 10.10
C VAL A 90 2.16 -0.95 9.67
N ALA A 91 1.81 -0.76 8.39
CA ALA A 91 0.50 -1.13 7.86
C ALA A 91 0.22 -2.63 8.02
N LEU A 92 1.19 -3.50 7.71
CA LEU A 92 1.06 -4.95 7.92
C LEU A 92 0.88 -5.30 9.39
N GLY A 93 1.63 -4.65 10.30
CA GLY A 93 1.46 -4.80 11.73
C GLY A 93 0.04 -4.42 12.17
N THR A 94 -0.51 -3.33 11.65
CA THR A 94 -1.90 -2.92 11.91
C THR A 94 -2.91 -3.96 11.41
N VAL A 95 -2.72 -4.50 10.20
CA VAL A 95 -3.59 -5.56 9.66
C VAL A 95 -3.56 -6.81 10.55
N TRP A 96 -2.37 -7.25 10.95
CA TRP A 96 -2.22 -8.40 11.84
C TRP A 96 -2.89 -8.17 13.20
N LEU A 97 -2.71 -6.98 13.78
CA LEU A 97 -3.37 -6.60 15.03
C LEU A 97 -4.90 -6.63 14.89
N MET A 98 -5.43 -6.10 13.78
CA MET A 98 -6.87 -6.15 13.51
C MET A 98 -7.37 -7.59 13.36
N VAL A 99 -6.68 -8.44 12.61
CA VAL A 99 -7.08 -9.84 12.44
C VAL A 99 -7.15 -10.55 13.80
N HIS A 100 -6.12 -10.42 14.63
CA HIS A 100 -6.14 -11.03 15.97
C HIS A 100 -7.21 -10.44 16.88
N ALA A 101 -7.45 -9.12 16.84
CA ALA A 101 -8.48 -8.49 17.65
C ALA A 101 -9.90 -8.91 17.23
N LEU A 102 -10.11 -9.21 15.94
CA LEU A 102 -11.41 -9.60 15.39
C LEU A 102 -11.65 -11.11 15.43
N GLU A 103 -10.62 -11.92 15.66
CA GLU A 103 -10.72 -13.38 15.67
C GLU A 103 -11.78 -13.88 16.68
N ALA A 104 -11.72 -13.45 17.94
CA ALA A 104 -12.66 -13.91 18.98
C ALA A 104 -14.12 -13.44 18.76
N PRO A 105 -14.40 -12.17 18.43
CA PRO A 105 -15.76 -11.74 18.08
C PRO A 105 -16.34 -12.49 16.86
N VAL A 106 -15.52 -12.71 15.83
CA VAL A 106 -15.94 -13.39 14.61
C VAL A 106 -16.23 -14.86 14.88
N GLU A 107 -15.40 -15.55 15.66
CA GLU A 107 -15.63 -16.95 16.04
C GLU A 107 -16.92 -17.12 16.88
N SER A 108 -17.17 -16.19 17.81
CA SER A 108 -18.41 -16.17 18.61
C SER A 108 -19.66 -15.99 17.74
N LEU A 109 -19.60 -15.07 16.78
CA LEU A 109 -20.68 -14.86 15.83
C LEU A 109 -20.88 -16.08 14.93
N ALA A 110 -19.80 -16.64 14.38
CA ALA A 110 -19.85 -17.80 13.49
C ALA A 110 -20.49 -19.02 14.18
N ARG A 111 -20.13 -19.29 15.44
CA ARG A 111 -20.75 -20.36 16.25
C ARG A 111 -22.27 -20.20 16.37
N THR A 112 -22.76 -18.97 16.52
CA THR A 112 -24.20 -18.68 16.63
C THR A 112 -24.96 -19.04 15.35
N TYR A 113 -24.30 -18.96 14.18
CA TYR A 113 -24.86 -19.35 12.90
C TYR A 113 -24.53 -20.81 12.50
N GLY A 114 -23.91 -21.60 13.39
CA GLY A 114 -23.47 -22.97 13.08
C GLY A 114 -22.34 -23.04 12.06
N ALA A 115 -21.68 -21.92 11.76
CA ALA A 115 -20.58 -21.83 10.82
C ALA A 115 -19.24 -21.86 11.57
N VAL A 116 -18.24 -22.50 10.97
CA VAL A 116 -16.84 -22.41 11.44
C VAL A 116 -16.12 -21.43 10.52
N PHE A 117 -15.84 -20.23 11.01
CA PHE A 117 -15.05 -19.22 10.30
C PHE A 117 -13.66 -19.12 10.90
N PHE A 118 -12.63 -19.24 10.05
CA PHE A 118 -11.25 -18.98 10.41
C PHE A 118 -10.82 -17.66 9.78
N LEU A 119 -10.58 -16.64 10.61
CA LEU A 119 -10.07 -15.36 10.13
C LEU A 119 -8.57 -15.50 9.88
N SER A 120 -8.19 -15.77 8.64
CA SER A 120 -6.78 -15.92 8.26
C SER A 120 -6.18 -14.56 7.90
N GLY A 121 -5.03 -14.24 8.49
CA GLY A 121 -4.24 -13.07 8.12
C GLY A 121 -3.65 -13.18 6.70
N PRO A 122 -3.08 -12.09 6.17
CA PRO A 122 -2.44 -12.10 4.86
C PRO A 122 -1.35 -13.18 4.79
N GLY A 123 -1.36 -13.97 3.71
CA GLY A 123 -0.37 -15.02 3.51
C GLY A 123 1.03 -14.46 3.29
N MET A 124 2.04 -15.35 3.24
CA MET A 124 3.42 -14.95 2.97
C MET A 124 3.56 -14.19 1.64
N ARG A 125 2.83 -14.64 0.61
CA ARG A 125 2.82 -14.01 -0.72
C ARG A 125 2.21 -12.62 -0.69
N ASP A 126 1.08 -12.45 0.00
CA ASP A 126 0.40 -11.15 0.11
C ASP A 126 1.23 -10.16 0.93
N THR A 127 1.84 -10.63 2.01
CA THR A 127 2.77 -9.85 2.83
C THR A 127 3.95 -9.36 2.00
N ALA A 128 4.58 -10.24 1.22
CA ALA A 128 5.68 -9.87 0.33
C ALA A 128 5.22 -8.89 -0.77
N ALA A 129 4.03 -9.08 -1.34
CA ALA A 129 3.47 -8.19 -2.34
C ALA A 129 3.18 -6.79 -1.77
N ILE A 130 2.62 -6.71 -0.55
CA ILE A 130 2.35 -5.45 0.14
C ILE A 130 3.65 -4.69 0.42
N LEU A 131 4.67 -5.37 0.97
CA LEU A 131 5.97 -4.75 1.20
C LEU A 131 6.65 -4.30 -0.09
N GLY A 132 6.63 -5.15 -1.11
CA GLY A 132 7.20 -4.83 -2.42
C GLY A 132 6.52 -3.63 -3.05
N PHE A 133 5.19 -3.57 -2.98
CA PHE A 133 4.41 -2.45 -3.50
C PHE A 133 4.65 -1.15 -2.71
N ALA A 134 4.71 -1.22 -1.39
CA ALA A 134 5.02 -0.06 -0.54
C ALA A 134 6.43 0.48 -0.80
N ALA A 135 7.42 -0.41 -0.93
CA ALA A 135 8.79 -0.06 -1.33
C ALA A 135 8.83 0.60 -2.71
N PHE A 136 8.10 0.02 -3.68
CA PHE A 136 8.03 0.52 -5.04
C PHE A 136 7.40 1.92 -5.10
N LEU A 137 6.31 2.16 -4.38
CA LEU A 137 5.70 3.50 -4.30
C LEU A 137 6.63 4.53 -3.66
N GLY A 138 7.33 4.16 -2.58
CA GLY A 138 8.33 5.02 -1.95
C GLY A 138 9.51 5.34 -2.87
N TRP A 139 10.00 4.34 -3.59
CA TRP A 139 11.03 4.51 -4.63
C TRP A 139 10.55 5.43 -5.76
N LEU A 140 9.33 5.21 -6.25
CA LEU A 140 8.74 5.98 -7.35
C LEU A 140 8.60 7.46 -6.96
N GLY A 141 8.09 7.75 -5.76
CA GLY A 141 7.97 9.11 -5.26
C GLY A 141 9.33 9.82 -5.12
N SER A 142 10.34 9.10 -4.65
CA SER A 142 11.71 9.59 -4.61
C SER A 142 12.30 9.84 -6.00
N ALA A 143 12.10 8.90 -6.92
CA ALA A 143 12.60 9.00 -8.28
C ALA A 143 12.04 10.21 -9.03
N ILE A 144 10.74 10.47 -8.89
CA ILE A 144 10.09 11.63 -9.48
C ILE A 144 10.67 12.93 -8.90
N SER A 145 10.90 12.97 -7.58
CA SER A 145 11.49 14.14 -6.90
C SER A 145 12.89 14.46 -7.38
N VAL A 146 13.78 13.47 -7.36
CA VAL A 146 15.17 13.65 -7.75
C VAL A 146 15.30 14.05 -9.23
N ARG A 147 14.52 13.42 -10.13
CA ARG A 147 14.57 13.75 -11.56
C ARG A 147 14.07 15.17 -11.83
N ARG A 148 13.04 15.64 -11.12
CA ARG A 148 12.48 16.97 -11.32
C ARG A 148 13.38 18.07 -10.76
N HIS A 149 13.87 17.91 -9.52
CA HIS A 149 14.66 18.95 -8.85
C HIS A 149 16.10 19.08 -9.35
N LEU A 150 16.76 17.98 -9.76
CA LEU A 150 18.10 18.10 -10.35
C LEU A 150 18.05 18.57 -11.83
N ALA A 151 16.96 18.29 -12.56
CA ALA A 151 16.82 18.75 -13.94
C ALA A 151 16.52 20.25 -14.04
N GLU A 152 15.81 20.84 -13.06
CA GLU A 152 15.56 22.28 -13.03
C GLU A 152 16.81 23.14 -12.80
N ARG A 153 17.91 22.56 -12.27
CA ARG A 153 19.20 23.28 -12.08
C ARG A 153 20.22 23.07 -13.21
N LEU A 154 19.88 22.31 -14.24
CA LEU A 154 20.71 22.09 -15.44
C LEU A 154 20.29 22.97 -16.64
N ARG A 155 19.38 23.93 -16.41
CA ARG A 155 19.10 25.07 -17.30
C ARG A 155 19.51 26.35 -16.58
#